data_AF-A0A959G2W7-F1
#
_entry.id   AF-A0A959G2W7-F1
#
_cell.length_a   1.000
_cell.length_b   1.000
_cell.length_c   1.000
_cell.angle_alpha   90.00
_cell.angle_beta   90.00
_cell.angle_gamma   90.00
#
_symmetry.space_group_name_H-M   'P 1'
#
loop_
_entity.id
_entity.type
_entity.pdbx_description
1 polymer ?
#
loop_
_entity_poly.entity_id
_entity_poly.type
_entity_poly.pdbx_seq_one_letter_code
_entity_poly.pdbx_strand_id
1 'polypeptide(L)'
;MPRLLVVQLWILIGLLGGWPAGTQANGTTAHEVMCMQPFLLSVSQIGTQSAFFDWTPTGSEMHWDLAVLPHGAPPPGLPTVENIDSSQYLFTGLQPGTAYDFYVRADCGNGQVSSWSAYSSYFITQMENPSACPLELAIPDGGCQTFKIVVGYPGGGQLGQNLYLQAVDLILRHEWADDLDMQLTAPDGTVVILSTDNGNGEENYGDPDDPTCSQRTHLVNLSDEAACQALSIVDEDAPFIGTYLPEGDFNNFNTGGPVNGIWELRVCDDVLDDVGSLEFVELHFAPMNCPAPRALEALQVDSTSVLLDWLPGGNCPGTIIEYGAP
;
A
#
# COMPACT_ATOMS: atom_id res chain seq x y z
N MET A 1 3.81 -65.94 18.67
CA MET A 1 4.66 -66.61 19.69
C MET A 1 5.88 -67.20 18.97
N PRO A 2 7.08 -67.20 19.58
CA PRO A 2 7.98 -66.06 19.77
C PRO A 2 9.34 -66.29 19.07
N ARG A 3 10.24 -65.29 19.07
CA ARG A 3 11.64 -65.51 19.45
C ARG A 3 12.29 -64.19 19.86
N LEU A 4 12.27 -64.00 21.17
CA LEU A 4 12.99 -62.99 21.93
C LEU A 4 14.50 -63.22 21.70
N LEU A 5 15.21 -62.21 21.20
CA LEU A 5 16.66 -62.24 21.10
C LEU A 5 17.23 -61.82 22.47
N VAL A 6 17.77 -62.77 23.23
CA VAL A 6 18.49 -62.51 24.48
C VAL A 6 19.96 -62.31 24.13
N VAL A 7 20.46 -61.08 24.26
CA VAL A 7 21.89 -60.79 24.20
C VAL A 7 22.41 -60.78 25.63
N GLN A 8 23.18 -61.81 26.01
CA GLN A 8 23.92 -61.82 27.28
C GLN A 8 25.20 -61.00 27.12
N LEU A 9 25.29 -59.88 27.85
CA LEU A 9 26.51 -59.09 27.98
C LEU A 9 27.29 -59.58 29.20
N TRP A 10 28.53 -60.05 28.98
CA TRP A 10 29.46 -60.40 30.05
C TRP A 10 30.13 -59.12 30.56
N ILE A 11 29.88 -58.75 31.82
CA ILE A 11 30.63 -57.69 32.51
C ILE A 11 31.75 -58.37 33.31
N LEU A 12 33.00 -58.10 32.93
CA LEU A 12 34.18 -58.44 33.73
C LEU A 12 34.15 -57.64 35.04
N ILE A 13 34.06 -58.32 36.18
CA ILE A 13 34.28 -57.71 37.50
C ILE A 13 35.79 -57.70 37.76
N GLY A 14 36.41 -56.53 37.64
CA GLY A 14 37.75 -56.23 38.16
C GLY A 14 37.64 -55.61 39.56
N LEU A 15 38.24 -56.27 40.55
CA LEU A 15 38.30 -55.82 41.94
C LEU A 15 39.41 -54.78 42.17
N LEU A 16 39.04 -53.75 42.93
CA LEU A 16 39.82 -52.98 43.91
C LEU A 16 40.97 -52.08 43.43
N GLY A 17 40.76 -50.76 43.59
CA GLY A 17 41.80 -49.75 43.68
C GLY A 17 41.18 -48.42 44.12
N GLY A 18 41.27 -48.09 45.42
CA GLY A 18 40.71 -46.86 45.99
C GLY A 18 41.49 -45.61 45.58
N TRP A 19 40.78 -44.54 45.29
CA TRP A 19 41.26 -43.15 45.17
C TRP A 19 40.24 -42.21 45.82
N PRO A 20 40.69 -41.04 46.32
CA PRO A 20 40.07 -40.34 47.45
C PRO A 20 38.79 -39.60 47.07
N ALA A 21 38.03 -39.20 48.09
CA ALA A 21 36.86 -38.33 47.99
C ALA A 21 37.19 -37.06 47.18
N GLY A 22 36.84 -37.08 45.90
CA GLY A 22 36.74 -35.91 45.05
C GLY A 22 35.39 -35.25 45.28
N THR A 23 35.44 -33.96 45.60
CA THR A 23 34.31 -33.03 45.65
C THR A 23 33.26 -33.36 44.58
N GLN A 24 32.00 -33.51 44.97
CA GLN A 24 30.91 -33.42 44.02
C GLN A 24 30.98 -32.03 43.39
N ALA A 25 31.41 -31.97 42.13
CA ALA A 25 31.05 -30.85 41.29
C ALA A 25 29.52 -30.88 41.26
N ASN A 26 28.90 -29.89 41.91
CA ASN A 26 27.49 -29.61 41.75
C ASN A 26 27.32 -29.25 40.28
N GLY A 27 27.09 -30.26 39.45
CA GLY A 27 26.86 -30.12 38.03
C GLY A 27 25.54 -29.40 37.87
N THR A 28 25.58 -28.07 37.93
CA THR A 28 24.61 -27.26 37.22
C THR A 28 24.78 -27.64 35.76
N THR A 29 23.93 -28.54 35.27
CA THR A 29 23.75 -28.73 33.84
C THR A 29 23.49 -27.33 33.30
N ALA A 30 24.48 -26.74 32.62
CA ALA A 30 24.26 -25.58 31.80
C ALA A 30 23.21 -26.03 30.78
N HIS A 31 21.97 -25.59 30.99
CA HIS A 31 20.93 -25.75 30.01
C HIS A 31 21.43 -24.95 28.81
N GLU A 32 21.88 -25.65 27.78
CA GLU A 32 22.28 -25.05 26.52
C GLU A 32 21.05 -24.32 25.99
N VAL A 33 21.07 -22.98 26.05
CA VAL A 33 19.97 -22.15 25.57
C VAL A 33 19.95 -22.32 24.06
N MET A 34 18.96 -23.05 23.55
CA MET A 34 18.78 -23.18 22.11
C MET A 34 18.39 -21.83 21.53
N CYS A 35 19.33 -21.21 20.82
CA CYS A 35 19.16 -19.90 20.21
C CYS A 35 18.71 -20.04 18.76
N MET A 36 17.47 -20.46 18.58
CA MET A 36 16.87 -20.65 17.26
C MET A 36 16.24 -19.34 16.76
N GLN A 37 16.29 -19.12 15.45
CA GLN A 37 15.71 -17.93 14.84
C GLN A 37 14.17 -17.99 14.88
N PRO A 38 13.47 -16.87 15.11
CA PRO A 38 12.01 -16.82 15.02
C PRO A 38 11.48 -17.08 13.60
N PHE A 39 10.19 -17.39 13.49
CA PHE A 39 9.49 -17.66 12.23
C PHE A 39 8.05 -17.12 12.25
N LEU A 40 7.30 -17.27 11.14
CA LEU A 40 5.93 -16.75 10.98
C LEU A 40 5.84 -15.26 11.34
N LEU A 41 6.66 -14.44 10.68
CA LEU A 41 6.61 -12.99 10.79
C LEU A 41 5.33 -12.47 10.14
N SER A 42 4.67 -11.50 10.78
CA SER A 42 3.52 -10.80 10.20
C SER A 42 3.52 -9.32 10.57
N VAL A 43 2.94 -8.52 9.67
CA VAL A 43 2.69 -7.08 9.86
C VAL A 43 1.19 -6.83 9.90
N SER A 44 0.76 -5.97 10.82
CA SER A 44 -0.61 -5.48 10.89
C SER A 44 -0.64 -4.01 11.33
N GLN A 45 -1.85 -3.41 11.37
CA GLN A 45 -2.07 -2.03 11.83
C GLN A 45 -1.10 -1.01 11.20
N ILE A 46 -0.84 -1.16 9.90
CA ILE A 46 0.07 -0.30 9.16
C ILE A 46 -0.57 1.08 9.04
N GLY A 47 0.08 2.09 9.61
CA GLY A 47 -0.27 3.50 9.46
C GLY A 47 0.72 4.22 8.55
N THR A 48 0.70 5.55 8.59
CA THR A 48 1.63 6.38 7.80
C THR A 48 3.06 6.34 8.34
N GLN A 49 3.23 6.24 9.66
CA GLN A 49 4.55 6.29 10.31
C GLN A 49 4.78 5.15 11.32
N SER A 50 3.94 4.11 11.28
CA SER A 50 3.97 3.00 12.23
C SER A 50 3.48 1.70 11.64
N ALA A 51 3.94 0.58 12.18
CA ALA A 51 3.42 -0.75 11.88
C ALA A 51 3.55 -1.65 13.11
N PHE A 52 2.60 -2.57 13.29
CA PHE A 52 2.61 -3.56 14.35
C PHE A 52 3.18 -4.88 13.82
N PHE A 53 4.24 -5.36 14.44
CA PHE A 53 4.94 -6.57 14.05
C PHE A 53 4.69 -7.69 15.05
N ASP A 54 4.53 -8.89 14.53
CA ASP A 54 4.39 -10.12 15.32
C ASP A 54 5.29 -11.21 14.74
N TRP A 55 5.77 -12.10 15.60
CA TRP A 55 6.54 -13.28 15.22
C TRP A 55 6.31 -14.43 16.20
N THR A 56 6.67 -15.65 15.78
CA THR A 56 6.59 -16.85 16.63
C THR A 56 7.97 -17.18 17.22
N PRO A 57 8.11 -17.19 18.56
CA PRO A 57 9.30 -17.69 19.25
C PRO A 57 9.56 -19.18 18.96
N THR A 58 10.81 -19.61 19.05
CA THR A 58 11.18 -21.01 18.74
C THR A 58 11.95 -21.72 19.83
N GLY A 59 12.55 -21.00 20.77
CA GLY A 59 13.32 -21.56 21.87
C GLY A 59 12.83 -21.08 23.23
N SER A 60 13.79 -20.88 24.13
CA SER A 60 13.57 -20.36 25.49
C SER A 60 14.00 -18.90 25.64
N GLU A 61 14.24 -18.21 24.52
CA GLU A 61 14.53 -16.78 24.49
C GLU A 61 13.39 -15.97 25.13
N MET A 62 13.76 -14.88 25.80
CA MET A 62 12.82 -13.92 26.38
C MET A 62 12.97 -12.52 25.78
N HIS A 63 13.96 -12.36 24.90
CA HIS A 63 14.27 -11.10 24.25
C HIS A 63 14.50 -11.32 22.75
N TRP A 64 14.19 -10.29 21.96
CA TRP A 64 14.42 -10.30 20.52
C TRP A 64 15.01 -8.97 20.07
N ASP A 65 15.76 -9.03 18.98
CA ASP A 65 16.18 -7.84 18.25
C ASP A 65 15.39 -7.75 16.93
N LEU A 66 15.09 -6.52 16.53
CA LEU A 66 14.34 -6.20 15.31
C LEU A 66 15.21 -5.37 14.37
N ALA A 67 15.15 -5.68 13.08
CA ALA A 67 15.65 -4.82 12.02
C ALA A 67 14.48 -4.42 11.11
N VAL A 68 14.35 -3.12 10.85
CA VAL A 68 13.37 -2.56 9.91
C VAL A 68 14.13 -1.71 8.91
N LEU A 69 14.06 -2.08 7.64
CA LEU A 69 14.90 -1.53 6.58
C LEU A 69 14.07 -1.23 5.34
N PRO A 70 14.48 -0.28 4.49
CA PRO A 70 13.89 -0.10 3.17
C PRO A 70 13.83 -1.44 2.41
N HIS A 71 12.76 -1.66 1.65
CA HIS A 71 12.55 -2.91 0.95
C HIS A 71 13.76 -3.28 0.06
N GLY A 72 14.13 -4.56 0.06
CA GLY A 72 15.26 -5.09 -0.72
C GLY A 72 16.63 -4.91 -0.04
N ALA A 73 16.70 -4.19 1.09
CA ALA A 73 17.93 -4.12 1.87
C ALA A 73 18.22 -5.46 2.58
N PRO A 74 19.48 -5.94 2.58
CA PRO A 74 19.85 -7.16 3.29
C PRO A 74 19.76 -6.98 4.80
N PRO A 75 19.55 -8.06 5.58
CA PRO A 75 19.56 -8.00 7.04
C PRO A 75 20.84 -7.34 7.56
N PRO A 76 20.74 -6.39 8.50
CA PRO A 76 21.90 -5.64 8.96
C PRO A 76 22.71 -6.45 9.98
N GLY A 77 23.97 -6.07 10.21
CA GLY A 77 24.74 -6.64 11.33
C GLY A 77 24.22 -6.17 12.70
N LEU A 78 23.72 -4.93 12.75
CA LEU A 78 23.19 -4.28 13.94
C LEU A 78 21.68 -4.11 13.83
N PRO A 79 20.93 -4.34 14.91
CA PRO A 79 19.48 -4.19 14.92
C PRO A 79 19.05 -2.71 14.96
N THR A 80 17.83 -2.46 14.50
CA THR A 80 17.14 -1.17 14.66
C THR A 80 16.63 -1.00 16.09
N VAL A 81 16.18 -2.09 16.72
CA VAL A 81 15.71 -2.14 18.11
C VAL A 81 16.27 -3.39 18.78
N GLU A 82 16.80 -3.22 19.99
CA GLU A 82 17.39 -4.29 20.81
C GLU A 82 16.50 -4.64 22.01
N ASN A 83 16.67 -5.86 22.52
CA ASN A 83 16.11 -6.30 23.81
C ASN A 83 14.58 -6.11 23.94
N ILE A 84 13.83 -6.50 22.92
CA ILE A 84 12.36 -6.46 22.97
C ILE A 84 11.86 -7.60 23.85
N ASP A 85 11.06 -7.32 24.88
CA ASP A 85 10.60 -8.28 25.91
C ASP A 85 9.32 -9.06 25.53
N SER A 86 8.83 -8.93 24.30
CA SER A 86 7.62 -9.60 23.80
C SER A 86 7.79 -10.01 22.34
N SER A 87 7.06 -11.06 21.92
CA SER A 87 7.07 -11.53 20.53
C SER A 87 6.20 -10.70 19.57
N GLN A 88 5.99 -9.45 19.94
CA GLN A 88 5.21 -8.45 19.21
C GLN A 88 5.79 -7.07 19.50
N TYR A 89 5.72 -6.14 18.53
CA TYR A 89 6.30 -4.81 18.67
C TYR A 89 5.58 -3.78 17.79
N LEU A 90 5.18 -2.66 18.39
CA LEU A 90 4.72 -1.49 17.64
C LEU A 90 5.93 -0.62 17.26
N PHE A 91 6.32 -0.66 16.00
CA PHE A 91 7.39 0.18 15.48
C PHE A 91 6.83 1.53 15.02
N THR A 92 7.54 2.62 15.34
CA THR A 92 7.17 4.00 14.96
C THR A 92 8.35 4.73 14.33
N GLY A 93 8.10 5.85 13.66
CA GLY A 93 9.14 6.65 12.99
C GLY A 93 9.42 6.21 11.56
N LEU A 94 8.50 5.48 10.93
CA LEU A 94 8.56 5.15 9.51
C LEU A 94 8.22 6.38 8.65
N GLN A 95 8.62 6.35 7.38
CA GLN A 95 8.19 7.36 6.41
C GLN A 95 6.88 6.92 5.73
N PRO A 96 5.94 7.84 5.48
CA PRO A 96 4.72 7.54 4.70
C PRO A 96 5.04 7.08 3.27
N GLY A 97 4.19 6.22 2.71
CA GLY A 97 4.33 5.77 1.32
C GLY A 97 5.65 5.09 1.00
N THR A 98 6.22 4.35 1.94
CA THR A 98 7.55 3.73 1.80
C THR A 98 7.44 2.23 2.01
N ALA A 99 8.08 1.46 1.13
CA ALA A 99 8.19 0.01 1.24
C ALA A 99 9.32 -0.40 2.19
N TYR A 100 9.04 -1.35 3.09
CA TYR A 100 9.97 -1.86 4.09
C TYR A 100 9.98 -3.39 4.14
N ASP A 101 11.11 -3.93 4.57
CA ASP A 101 11.26 -5.29 5.08
C ASP A 101 11.57 -5.25 6.57
N PHE A 102 10.96 -6.16 7.35
CA PHE A 102 11.38 -6.40 8.72
C PHE A 102 11.91 -7.81 8.94
N TYR A 103 12.92 -7.89 9.81
CA TYR A 103 13.57 -9.12 10.26
C TYR A 103 13.61 -9.15 11.78
N VAL A 104 13.59 -10.35 12.35
CA VAL A 104 13.71 -10.55 13.79
C VAL A 104 14.73 -11.64 14.08
N ARG A 105 15.49 -11.51 15.16
CA ARG A 105 16.35 -12.57 15.71
C ARG A 105 16.10 -12.72 17.20
N ALA A 106 16.23 -13.94 17.71
CA ALA A 106 16.25 -14.20 19.14
C ALA A 106 17.54 -13.67 19.78
N ASP A 107 17.41 -13.00 20.92
CA ASP A 107 18.50 -12.73 21.87
C ASP A 107 18.36 -13.69 23.06
N CYS A 108 19.36 -14.55 23.20
CA CYS A 108 19.40 -15.63 24.16
C CYS A 108 20.19 -15.27 25.43
N GLY A 109 20.65 -14.01 25.52
CA GLY A 109 21.45 -13.49 26.61
C GLY A 109 22.94 -13.83 26.49
N ASN A 110 23.74 -13.26 27.39
CA ASN A 110 25.20 -13.42 27.41
C ASN A 110 25.90 -13.06 26.08
N GLY A 111 25.27 -12.18 25.28
CA GLY A 111 25.76 -11.79 23.96
C GLY A 111 25.57 -12.86 22.87
N GLN A 112 24.75 -13.89 23.12
CA GLN A 112 24.40 -14.90 22.14
C GLN A 112 23.09 -14.53 21.45
N VAL A 113 23.15 -14.36 20.13
CA VAL A 113 21.98 -14.12 19.28
C VAL A 113 21.88 -15.19 18.21
N SER A 114 20.66 -15.45 17.75
CA SER A 114 20.42 -16.30 16.58
C SER A 114 20.77 -15.56 15.27
N SER A 115 20.76 -16.28 14.15
CA SER A 115 20.66 -15.63 12.84
C SER A 115 19.33 -14.86 12.73
N TRP A 116 19.30 -13.83 11.89
CA TRP A 116 18.04 -13.20 11.48
C TRP A 116 17.09 -14.23 10.87
N SER A 117 15.78 -13.99 11.02
CA SER A 117 14.74 -14.79 10.38
C SER A 117 15.06 -15.04 8.91
N ALA A 118 14.86 -16.29 8.45
CA ALA A 118 15.20 -16.69 7.08
C ALA A 118 14.47 -15.90 5.99
N TYR A 119 13.29 -15.37 6.33
CA TYR A 119 12.49 -14.53 5.46
C TYR A 119 12.20 -13.20 6.16
N SER A 120 12.15 -12.11 5.39
CA SER A 120 11.53 -10.86 5.82
C SER A 120 10.01 -10.95 5.70
N SER A 121 9.32 -10.00 6.32
CA SER A 121 7.95 -9.66 5.95
C SER A 121 7.94 -8.28 5.29
N TYR A 122 7.39 -8.23 4.08
CA TYR A 122 7.22 -7.01 3.28
C TYR A 122 5.97 -6.24 3.68
N PHE A 123 6.06 -4.91 3.71
CA PHE A 123 4.90 -4.03 3.85
C PHE A 123 5.16 -2.63 3.28
N ILE A 124 4.09 -1.91 2.95
CA ILE A 124 4.15 -0.51 2.53
C ILE A 124 3.39 0.33 3.57
N THR A 125 4.01 1.39 4.09
CA THR A 125 3.30 2.35 4.94
C THR A 125 2.20 3.08 4.17
N GLN A 126 1.15 3.49 4.87
CA GLN A 126 0.11 4.30 4.23
C GLN A 126 0.69 5.66 3.79
N MET A 127 0.13 6.23 2.73
CA MET A 127 0.51 7.56 2.23
C MET A 127 -0.33 8.65 2.87
N GLU A 128 0.20 9.86 2.89
CA GLU A 128 -0.58 11.07 3.14
C GLU A 128 -1.21 11.59 1.84
N ASN A 129 -2.09 12.58 1.95
CA ASN A 129 -2.68 13.28 0.79
C ASN A 129 -2.33 14.79 0.87
N PRO A 130 -1.54 15.34 -0.05
CA PRO A 130 -0.85 14.68 -1.17
C PRO A 130 0.23 13.68 -0.71
N SER A 131 0.62 12.77 -1.60
CA SER A 131 1.75 11.87 -1.36
C SER A 131 3.10 12.60 -1.42
N ALA A 132 4.18 11.91 -1.01
CA ALA A 132 5.53 12.33 -1.37
C ALA A 132 5.75 12.21 -2.90
N CYS A 133 6.82 12.83 -3.38
CA CYS A 133 7.22 12.85 -4.78
C CYS A 133 8.77 12.81 -4.85
N PRO A 134 9.38 11.81 -5.54
CA PRO A 134 8.77 10.58 -6.04
C PRO A 134 8.49 9.58 -4.89
N LEU A 135 7.61 8.61 -5.15
CA LEU A 135 7.29 7.49 -4.27
C LEU A 135 8.07 6.21 -4.60
N GLU A 136 8.31 5.94 -5.89
CA GLU A 136 8.96 4.71 -6.40
C GLU A 136 8.31 3.41 -5.87
N LEU A 137 6.98 3.39 -5.69
CA LEU A 137 6.28 2.22 -5.17
C LEU A 137 5.92 1.26 -6.30
N ALA A 138 6.52 0.06 -6.28
CA ALA A 138 6.40 -0.92 -7.36
C ALA A 138 4.96 -1.35 -7.67
N ILE A 139 4.68 -1.47 -8.96
CA ILE A 139 3.53 -2.14 -9.55
C ILE A 139 4.04 -3.50 -10.07
N PRO A 140 3.43 -4.63 -9.66
CA PRO A 140 3.90 -5.95 -10.05
C PRO A 140 3.48 -6.31 -11.48
N ASP A 141 4.41 -6.89 -12.23
CA ASP A 141 4.21 -7.55 -13.52
C ASP A 141 3.10 -8.62 -13.45
N GLY A 142 2.08 -8.52 -14.31
CA GLY A 142 0.94 -9.44 -14.37
C GLY A 142 0.16 -9.56 -13.05
N GLY A 143 0.04 -8.46 -12.31
CA GLY A 143 -0.57 -8.42 -10.99
C GLY A 143 -1.12 -7.05 -10.61
N CYS A 144 -1.57 -6.95 -9.36
CA CYS A 144 -2.14 -5.70 -8.86
C CYS A 144 -1.55 -5.31 -7.51
N GLN A 145 -1.34 -4.00 -7.34
CA GLN A 145 -0.98 -3.39 -6.08
C GLN A 145 -2.07 -2.41 -5.66
N THR A 146 -2.44 -2.45 -4.37
CA THR A 146 -3.33 -1.47 -3.76
C THR A 146 -2.52 -0.54 -2.86
N PHE A 147 -2.56 0.74 -3.18
CA PHE A 147 -1.92 1.81 -2.44
C PHE A 147 -2.95 2.54 -1.58
N LYS A 148 -2.63 2.75 -0.30
CA LYS A 148 -3.55 3.32 0.69
C LYS A 148 -3.21 4.77 0.97
N ILE A 149 -4.15 5.66 0.69
CA ILE A 149 -4.02 7.11 0.84
C ILE A 149 -4.87 7.54 2.04
N VAL A 150 -4.24 8.13 3.06
CA VAL A 150 -4.95 8.66 4.23
C VAL A 150 -5.38 10.08 3.95
N VAL A 151 -6.70 10.28 3.79
CA VAL A 151 -7.29 11.60 3.61
C VAL A 151 -7.79 12.14 4.95
N GLY A 152 -7.27 13.30 5.33
CA GLY A 152 -7.66 14.04 6.54
C GLY A 152 -8.11 15.46 6.23
N TYR A 153 -9.31 15.62 5.66
CA TYR A 153 -9.88 16.93 5.38
C TYR A 153 -10.29 17.65 6.70
N PRO A 154 -9.84 18.89 6.95
CA PRO A 154 -10.16 19.63 8.17
C PRO A 154 -11.66 19.86 8.34
N GLY A 155 -12.20 19.50 9.51
CA GLY A 155 -13.65 19.55 9.76
C GLY A 155 -14.44 18.37 9.17
N GLY A 156 -13.75 17.44 8.51
CA GLY A 156 -14.36 16.29 7.85
C GLY A 156 -15.20 16.70 6.64
N GLY A 157 -16.13 15.83 6.27
CA GLY A 157 -17.10 16.10 5.22
C GLY A 157 -17.72 14.83 4.69
N GLN A 158 -18.79 15.02 3.93
CA GLN A 158 -19.58 13.98 3.31
C GLN A 158 -19.62 14.22 1.80
N LEU A 159 -19.19 13.19 1.07
CA LEU A 159 -19.25 13.15 -0.38
C LEU A 159 -20.72 13.29 -0.81
N GLY A 160 -21.00 14.08 -1.85
CA GLY A 160 -22.37 14.33 -2.31
C GLY A 160 -23.20 15.32 -1.51
N GLN A 161 -22.72 15.79 -0.34
CA GLN A 161 -23.46 16.77 0.47
C GLN A 161 -22.75 18.12 0.57
N ASN A 162 -21.50 18.14 1.06
CA ASN A 162 -20.74 19.37 1.28
C ASN A 162 -19.37 19.36 0.62
N LEU A 163 -18.84 18.19 0.25
CA LEU A 163 -17.60 18.03 -0.50
C LEU A 163 -17.80 17.02 -1.63
N TYR A 164 -17.08 17.17 -2.72
CA TYR A 164 -16.98 16.16 -3.79
C TYR A 164 -15.51 15.96 -4.17
N LEU A 165 -15.19 14.80 -4.75
CA LEU A 165 -13.89 14.58 -5.37
C LEU A 165 -13.83 15.40 -6.65
N GLN A 166 -12.99 16.44 -6.64
CA GLN A 166 -12.84 17.40 -7.73
C GLN A 166 -11.90 16.85 -8.81
N ALA A 167 -10.78 16.27 -8.39
CA ALA A 167 -9.78 15.73 -9.29
C ALA A 167 -8.91 14.67 -8.62
N VAL A 168 -8.25 13.86 -9.44
CA VAL A 168 -7.19 12.94 -9.05
C VAL A 168 -5.96 13.29 -9.88
N ASP A 169 -4.90 13.68 -9.18
CA ASP A 169 -3.59 13.87 -9.76
C ASP A 169 -2.76 12.62 -9.54
N LEU A 170 -2.10 12.11 -10.58
CA LEU A 170 -1.22 10.94 -10.44
C LEU A 170 -0.04 10.96 -11.42
N ILE A 171 1.02 10.25 -11.04
CA ILE A 171 2.15 9.92 -11.91
C ILE A 171 2.47 8.44 -11.72
N LEU A 172 2.49 7.67 -12.82
CA LEU A 172 2.99 6.30 -12.84
C LEU A 172 4.05 6.15 -13.93
N ARG A 173 5.12 5.45 -13.57
CA ARG A 173 6.08 4.92 -14.53
C ARG A 173 5.59 3.58 -15.03
N HIS A 174 5.54 3.38 -16.34
CA HIS A 174 5.29 2.08 -16.98
C HIS A 174 5.81 2.09 -18.42
N GLU A 175 6.35 0.96 -18.88
CA GLU A 175 6.85 0.82 -20.25
C GLU A 175 5.70 0.82 -21.28
N TRP A 176 4.52 0.32 -20.89
CA TRP A 176 3.32 0.27 -21.73
C TRP A 176 2.12 0.75 -20.92
N ALA A 177 1.66 1.98 -21.14
CA ALA A 177 0.58 2.55 -20.34
C ALA A 177 -0.77 1.81 -20.52
N ASP A 178 -0.94 1.15 -21.67
CA ASP A 178 -2.11 0.34 -22.03
C ASP A 178 -2.20 -0.98 -21.28
N ASP A 179 -1.16 -1.42 -20.56
CA ASP A 179 -1.26 -2.59 -19.69
C ASP A 179 -1.89 -2.24 -18.32
N LEU A 180 -2.09 -0.95 -18.04
CA LEU A 180 -2.51 -0.48 -16.73
C LEU A 180 -4.03 -0.32 -16.59
N ASP A 181 -4.56 -1.02 -15.58
CA ASP A 181 -5.90 -0.81 -15.05
C ASP A 181 -5.86 -0.09 -13.70
N MET A 182 -6.53 1.06 -13.62
CA MET A 182 -6.56 1.90 -12.42
C MET A 182 -7.98 2.14 -11.93
N GLN A 183 -8.19 1.90 -10.64
CA GLN A 183 -9.44 2.23 -9.96
C GLN A 183 -9.19 2.88 -8.60
N LEU A 184 -10.07 3.79 -8.22
CA LEU A 184 -10.07 4.45 -6.93
C LEU A 184 -11.27 3.97 -6.10
N THR A 185 -11.02 3.62 -4.84
CA THR A 185 -12.05 3.19 -3.89
C THR A 185 -12.14 4.19 -2.73
N ALA A 186 -13.34 4.70 -2.47
CA ALA A 186 -13.62 5.58 -1.35
C ALA A 186 -13.73 4.82 -0.01
N PRO A 187 -13.65 5.51 1.15
CA PRO A 187 -13.75 4.86 2.46
C PRO A 187 -15.05 4.08 2.72
N ASP A 188 -16.11 4.35 1.97
CA ASP A 188 -17.39 3.62 2.05
C ASP A 188 -17.45 2.38 1.14
N GLY A 189 -16.39 2.11 0.38
CA GLY A 189 -16.28 1.00 -0.56
C GLY A 189 -16.78 1.30 -1.97
N THR A 190 -17.22 2.53 -2.27
CA THR A 190 -17.58 2.95 -3.64
C THR A 190 -16.34 2.94 -4.52
N VAL A 191 -16.45 2.39 -5.73
CA VAL A 191 -15.34 2.26 -6.69
C VAL A 191 -15.64 3.08 -7.94
N VAL A 192 -14.64 3.79 -8.46
CA VAL A 192 -14.67 4.44 -9.76
C VAL A 192 -13.40 4.08 -10.54
N ILE A 193 -13.57 3.75 -11.82
CA ILE A 193 -12.47 3.49 -12.76
C ILE A 193 -11.83 4.83 -13.14
N LEU A 194 -10.50 4.88 -13.12
CA LEU A 194 -9.73 6.03 -13.57
C LEU A 194 -9.38 5.91 -15.05
N SER A 195 -8.71 4.81 -15.42
CA SER A 195 -8.25 4.47 -16.76
C SER A 195 -8.03 2.95 -16.83
N THR A 196 -8.35 2.32 -17.96
CA THR A 196 -8.13 0.90 -18.28
C THR A 196 -7.74 0.80 -19.74
N ASP A 197 -6.70 0.03 -20.05
CA ASP A 197 -6.26 -0.24 -21.43
C ASP A 197 -5.97 1.00 -22.30
N ASN A 198 -5.58 2.14 -21.71
CA ASN A 198 -5.32 3.39 -22.44
C ASN A 198 -3.83 3.73 -22.51
N GLY A 199 -3.41 4.28 -23.63
CA GLY A 199 -2.02 4.71 -23.85
C GLY A 199 -1.51 4.47 -25.27
N ASN A 200 -2.22 3.64 -26.05
CA ASN A 200 -1.91 3.31 -27.44
C ASN A 200 -0.47 2.81 -27.65
N GLY A 201 0.06 2.05 -26.68
CA GLY A 201 1.42 1.50 -26.71
C GLY A 201 2.54 2.48 -26.42
N GLU A 202 2.22 3.64 -25.81
CA GLU A 202 3.20 4.62 -25.34
C GLU A 202 3.38 4.52 -23.81
N GLU A 203 4.43 5.16 -23.30
CA GLU A 203 4.87 5.02 -21.91
C GLU A 203 4.17 6.01 -20.95
N ASN A 204 3.96 5.55 -19.71
CA ASN A 204 3.64 6.35 -18.51
C ASN A 204 2.28 7.07 -18.45
N TYR A 205 1.91 7.41 -17.22
CA TYR A 205 0.91 8.43 -16.91
C TYR A 205 1.63 9.57 -16.17
N GLY A 206 1.71 10.75 -16.76
CA GLY A 206 2.58 11.84 -16.33
C GLY A 206 4.05 11.65 -16.74
N ASP A 207 4.91 12.53 -16.24
CA ASP A 207 6.37 12.45 -16.37
C ASP A 207 6.97 11.95 -15.05
N PRO A 208 7.39 10.68 -14.96
CA PRO A 208 7.98 10.12 -13.75
C PRO A 208 9.40 10.64 -13.48
N ASP A 209 10.01 11.38 -14.42
CA ASP A 209 11.31 12.01 -14.25
C ASP A 209 11.20 13.50 -13.83
N ASP A 210 9.98 14.05 -13.70
CA ASP A 210 9.76 15.41 -13.20
C ASP A 210 9.92 15.47 -11.67
N PRO A 211 11.00 16.09 -11.14
CA PRO A 211 11.24 16.16 -9.70
C PRO A 211 10.26 17.07 -8.96
N THR A 212 9.39 17.79 -9.68
CA THR A 212 8.38 18.69 -9.11
C THR A 212 6.99 18.07 -9.06
N CYS A 213 6.79 16.90 -9.68
CA CYS A 213 5.47 16.27 -9.88
C CYS A 213 4.41 17.25 -10.44
N SER A 214 4.85 18.14 -11.33
CA SER A 214 4.00 19.12 -12.00
C SER A 214 3.46 18.60 -13.33
N GLN A 215 4.26 17.79 -14.03
CA GLN A 215 3.90 17.11 -15.27
C GLN A 215 3.19 15.80 -14.93
N ARG A 216 1.91 15.89 -14.59
CA ARG A 216 1.10 14.78 -14.12
C ARG A 216 -0.14 14.58 -14.96
N THR A 217 -0.77 13.42 -14.82
CA THR A 217 -2.13 13.22 -15.30
C THR A 217 -3.11 13.82 -14.30
N HIS A 218 -3.87 14.81 -14.74
CA HIS A 218 -4.89 15.50 -13.94
C HIS A 218 -6.28 15.02 -14.38
N LEU A 219 -6.83 14.04 -13.69
CA LEU A 219 -8.17 13.50 -13.96
C LEU A 219 -9.21 14.35 -13.26
N VAL A 220 -10.14 14.95 -13.99
CA VAL A 220 -11.12 15.90 -13.42
C VAL A 220 -12.53 15.34 -13.38
N ASN A 221 -13.27 15.73 -12.34
CA ASN A 221 -14.70 15.49 -12.26
C ASN A 221 -15.42 16.29 -13.35
N LEU A 222 -16.44 15.72 -13.99
CA LEU A 222 -17.31 16.43 -14.94
C LEU A 222 -17.98 17.69 -14.36
N SER A 223 -18.06 17.80 -13.03
CA SER A 223 -18.57 18.98 -12.33
C SER A 223 -17.53 20.10 -12.16
N ASP A 224 -16.27 19.86 -12.50
CA ASP A 224 -15.20 20.85 -12.42
C ASP A 224 -15.17 21.74 -13.67
N GLU A 225 -14.78 23.01 -13.53
CA GLU A 225 -14.69 23.93 -14.66
C GLU A 225 -13.63 23.49 -15.69
N ALA A 226 -12.57 22.81 -15.24
CA ALA A 226 -11.53 22.26 -16.12
C ALA A 226 -12.06 21.14 -17.03
N ALA A 227 -13.16 20.48 -16.67
CA ALA A 227 -13.78 19.44 -17.49
C ALA A 227 -14.21 19.96 -18.88
N CYS A 228 -14.53 21.25 -19.00
CA CYS A 228 -14.90 21.86 -20.29
C CYS A 228 -13.76 21.87 -21.32
N GLN A 229 -12.51 21.77 -20.87
CA GLN A 229 -11.32 21.73 -21.72
C GLN A 229 -10.60 20.38 -21.65
N ALA A 230 -11.11 19.46 -20.84
CA ALA A 230 -10.52 18.15 -20.65
C ALA A 230 -10.79 17.27 -21.88
N LEU A 231 -9.76 16.54 -22.30
CA LEU A 231 -9.87 15.50 -23.31
C LEU A 231 -10.29 14.19 -22.62
N SER A 232 -10.93 13.28 -23.35
CA SER A 232 -11.24 11.96 -22.79
C SER A 232 -9.96 11.12 -22.77
N ILE A 233 -9.61 10.48 -21.65
CA ILE A 233 -8.35 9.72 -21.58
C ILE A 233 -8.30 8.55 -22.58
N VAL A 234 -9.45 8.03 -22.99
CA VAL A 234 -9.57 6.92 -23.96
C VAL A 234 -9.27 7.31 -25.41
N ASP A 235 -9.29 8.60 -25.71
CA ASP A 235 -9.09 9.12 -27.07
C ASP A 235 -7.67 9.68 -27.26
N GLU A 236 -6.82 9.62 -26.23
CA GLU A 236 -5.52 10.26 -26.18
C GLU A 236 -4.38 9.24 -26.02
N ASP A 237 -3.18 9.67 -26.42
CA ASP A 237 -1.96 8.88 -26.32
C ASP A 237 -1.20 9.20 -25.02
N ALA A 238 -0.47 8.22 -24.49
CA ALA A 238 0.46 8.46 -23.37
C ALA A 238 1.56 9.47 -23.80
N PRO A 239 2.19 10.23 -22.88
CA PRO A 239 2.28 10.00 -21.44
C PRO A 239 1.20 10.70 -20.60
N PHE A 240 0.04 11.07 -21.16
CA PHE A 240 -1.08 11.66 -20.41
C PHE A 240 -0.70 12.84 -19.49
N ILE A 241 0.17 13.74 -19.96
CA ILE A 241 0.50 14.99 -19.25
C ILE A 241 -0.56 16.02 -19.59
N GLY A 242 -1.29 16.52 -18.58
CA GLY A 242 -2.37 17.49 -18.78
C GLY A 242 -3.67 17.09 -18.09
N THR A 243 -4.78 17.65 -18.57
CA THR A 243 -6.11 17.48 -17.97
C THR A 243 -6.98 16.55 -18.81
N TYR A 244 -7.51 15.50 -18.18
CA TYR A 244 -8.31 14.49 -18.85
C TYR A 244 -9.56 14.15 -18.05
N LEU A 245 -10.59 13.67 -18.75
CA LEU A 245 -11.73 13.00 -18.13
C LEU A 245 -11.34 11.54 -17.86
N PRO A 246 -11.54 11.03 -16.64
CA PRO A 246 -11.43 9.61 -16.37
C PRO A 246 -12.51 8.83 -17.11
N GLU A 247 -12.31 7.52 -17.27
CA GLU A 247 -13.35 6.64 -17.81
C GLU A 247 -14.61 6.56 -16.93
N GLY A 248 -14.41 6.58 -15.61
CA GLY A 248 -15.49 6.51 -14.63
C GLY A 248 -15.96 7.88 -14.14
N ASP A 249 -17.25 8.01 -13.83
CA ASP A 249 -17.81 9.26 -13.30
C ASP A 249 -17.50 9.43 -11.79
N PHE A 250 -16.68 10.43 -11.43
CA PHE A 250 -16.38 10.79 -10.04
C PHE A 250 -17.62 11.20 -9.24
N ASN A 251 -18.72 11.58 -9.87
CA ASN A 251 -19.97 11.82 -9.15
C ASN A 251 -20.57 10.56 -8.54
N ASN A 252 -20.12 9.37 -8.92
CA ASN A 252 -20.50 8.12 -8.27
C ASN A 252 -20.07 8.06 -6.80
N PHE A 253 -19.01 8.78 -6.42
CA PHE A 253 -18.59 8.90 -5.02
C PHE A 253 -19.55 9.73 -4.16
N ASN A 254 -20.51 10.46 -4.75
CA ASN A 254 -21.44 11.35 -4.03
C ASN A 254 -22.56 10.59 -3.30
N THR A 255 -22.20 9.62 -2.47
CA THR A 255 -23.09 8.69 -1.75
C THR A 255 -23.58 9.21 -0.40
N GLY A 256 -23.02 10.31 0.11
CA GLY A 256 -23.15 10.74 1.50
C GLY A 256 -22.07 10.15 2.43
N GLY A 257 -21.17 9.31 1.90
CA GLY A 257 -20.06 8.70 2.62
C GLY A 257 -19.00 9.70 3.10
N PRO A 258 -18.13 9.32 4.05
CA PRO A 258 -17.14 10.22 4.61
C PRO A 258 -16.02 10.51 3.60
N VAL A 259 -15.56 11.77 3.56
CA VAL A 259 -14.33 12.15 2.82
C VAL A 259 -13.08 11.64 3.54
N ASN A 260 -13.07 11.75 4.87
CA ASN A 260 -11.93 11.33 5.68
C ASN A 260 -11.90 9.81 5.83
N GLY A 261 -10.72 9.24 5.71
CA GLY A 261 -10.51 7.81 5.79
C GLY A 261 -9.42 7.35 4.85
N ILE A 262 -9.35 6.04 4.67
CA ILE A 262 -8.44 5.41 3.72
C ILE A 262 -9.15 5.36 2.37
N TRP A 263 -8.54 6.01 1.39
CA TRP A 263 -8.83 5.81 -0.02
C TRP A 263 -7.84 4.79 -0.57
N GLU A 264 -8.31 3.91 -1.46
CA GLU A 264 -7.50 2.85 -2.04
C GLU A 264 -7.37 3.06 -3.54
N LEU A 265 -6.15 3.38 -4.00
CA LEU A 265 -5.79 3.36 -5.42
C LEU A 265 -5.29 1.95 -5.74
N ARG A 266 -6.03 1.22 -6.57
CA ARG A 266 -5.62 -0.08 -7.07
C ARG A 266 -5.15 0.09 -8.51
N VAL A 267 -3.92 -0.34 -8.75
CA VAL A 267 -3.28 -0.36 -10.07
C VAL A 267 -2.94 -1.80 -10.39
N CYS A 268 -3.37 -2.28 -11.55
CA CYS A 268 -2.95 -3.55 -12.10
C CYS A 268 -2.15 -3.33 -13.36
N ASP A 269 -1.11 -4.11 -13.52
CA ASP A 269 -0.53 -4.44 -14.80
C ASP A 269 -1.10 -5.82 -15.17
N ASP A 270 -1.94 -5.89 -16.19
CA ASP A 270 -2.65 -7.11 -16.56
C ASP A 270 -1.99 -7.89 -17.72
N VAL A 271 -0.89 -7.36 -18.25
CA VAL A 271 -0.01 -7.99 -19.24
C VAL A 271 1.28 -8.44 -18.53
N LEU A 272 2.11 -9.20 -19.24
CA LEU A 272 3.38 -9.71 -18.71
C LEU A 272 4.57 -9.01 -19.37
N ASP A 273 5.70 -9.04 -18.66
CA ASP A 273 7.05 -8.61 -19.05
C ASP A 273 7.41 -7.15 -18.72
N ASP A 274 6.41 -6.32 -18.36
CA ASP A 274 6.61 -4.93 -17.99
C ASP A 274 6.43 -4.74 -16.48
N VAL A 275 7.12 -3.74 -15.92
CA VAL A 275 6.96 -3.35 -14.53
C VAL A 275 6.89 -1.85 -14.43
N GLY A 276 6.24 -1.36 -13.39
CA GLY A 276 6.13 0.06 -13.15
C GLY A 276 6.25 0.46 -11.70
N SER A 277 5.98 1.74 -11.48
CA SER A 277 5.91 2.32 -10.15
C SER A 277 4.90 3.45 -10.09
N LEU A 278 4.18 3.53 -8.96
CA LEU A 278 3.49 4.74 -8.58
C LEU A 278 4.51 5.76 -8.07
N GLU A 279 4.53 6.94 -8.68
CA GLU A 279 5.47 8.02 -8.35
C GLU A 279 4.82 9.15 -7.57
N PHE A 280 3.54 9.42 -7.81
CA PHE A 280 2.80 10.48 -7.13
C PHE A 280 1.30 10.23 -7.16
N VAL A 281 0.60 10.64 -6.11
CA VAL A 281 -0.87 10.72 -6.09
C VAL A 281 -1.36 11.84 -5.17
N GLU A 282 -2.37 12.57 -5.62
CA GLU A 282 -3.10 13.56 -4.83
C GLU A 282 -4.59 13.54 -5.18
N LEU A 283 -5.43 13.50 -4.14
CA LEU A 283 -6.88 13.60 -4.24
C LEU A 283 -7.32 15.01 -3.87
N HIS A 284 -7.95 15.70 -4.83
CA HIS A 284 -8.47 17.05 -4.66
C HIS A 284 -9.93 17.02 -4.29
N PHE A 285 -10.30 17.72 -3.21
CA PHE A 285 -11.68 17.85 -2.76
C PHE A 285 -12.12 19.32 -2.78
N ALA A 286 -13.32 19.56 -3.31
CA ALA A 286 -13.89 20.91 -3.37
C ALA A 286 -15.28 20.97 -2.69
N PRO A 287 -15.68 22.15 -2.17
CA PRO A 287 -17.01 22.37 -1.63
C PRO A 287 -18.13 22.16 -2.66
N MET A 288 -19.16 21.40 -2.28
CA MET A 288 -20.41 21.31 -3.04
C MET A 288 -21.32 22.48 -2.69
N ASN A 289 -21.00 23.66 -3.21
CA ASN A 289 -21.87 24.82 -3.08
C ASN A 289 -22.89 24.89 -4.24
N CYS A 290 -22.61 24.22 -5.35
CA CYS A 290 -23.51 24.11 -6.51
C CYS A 290 -23.00 22.98 -7.44
N PRO A 291 -23.45 21.73 -7.25
CA PRO A 291 -23.04 20.63 -8.12
C PRO A 291 -23.51 20.86 -9.56
N ALA A 292 -22.79 20.30 -10.55
CA ALA A 292 -23.19 20.45 -11.94
C ALA A 292 -24.55 19.79 -12.23
N PRO A 293 -25.32 20.32 -13.20
CA PRO A 293 -26.48 19.64 -13.75
C PRO A 293 -26.13 18.23 -14.26
N ARG A 294 -27.04 17.27 -14.09
CA ARG A 294 -26.86 15.88 -14.53
C ARG A 294 -27.84 15.52 -15.63
N ALA A 295 -27.58 14.41 -16.33
CA ALA A 295 -28.46 13.89 -17.38
C ALA A 295 -28.83 14.96 -18.42
N LEU A 296 -27.84 15.75 -18.84
CA LEU A 296 -28.02 16.72 -19.91
C LEU A 296 -28.35 15.95 -21.21
N GLU A 297 -29.51 16.21 -21.77
CA GLU A 297 -29.94 15.63 -23.04
C GLU A 297 -30.49 16.69 -23.99
N ALA A 298 -30.19 16.50 -25.28
CA ALA A 298 -30.82 17.28 -26.35
C ALA A 298 -32.11 16.58 -26.78
N LEU A 299 -33.26 17.08 -26.31
CA LEU A 299 -34.56 16.53 -26.63
C LEU A 299 -34.99 16.80 -28.09
N GLN A 300 -34.66 17.98 -28.60
CA GLN A 300 -34.97 18.38 -29.98
C GLN A 300 -33.82 19.21 -30.53
N VAL A 301 -33.42 18.91 -31.77
CA VAL A 301 -32.37 19.62 -32.49
C VAL A 301 -32.90 20.02 -33.85
N ASP A 302 -32.93 21.32 -34.09
CA ASP A 302 -33.36 21.94 -35.33
C ASP A 302 -32.19 22.75 -35.91
N SER A 303 -32.32 23.29 -37.12
CA SER A 303 -31.25 24.06 -37.78
C SER A 303 -30.82 25.33 -37.03
N THR A 304 -31.63 25.80 -36.07
CA THR A 304 -31.43 27.07 -35.36
C THR A 304 -31.63 26.99 -33.85
N SER A 305 -32.00 25.83 -33.31
CA SER A 305 -32.34 25.70 -31.89
C SER A 305 -32.09 24.29 -31.40
N VAL A 306 -31.71 24.21 -30.14
CA VAL A 306 -31.69 22.96 -29.38
C VAL A 306 -32.59 23.15 -28.16
N LEU A 307 -33.43 22.15 -27.89
CA LEU A 307 -34.11 22.02 -26.61
C LEU A 307 -33.29 21.09 -25.74
N LEU A 308 -32.77 21.64 -24.64
CA LEU A 308 -32.01 20.89 -23.65
C LEU A 308 -32.91 20.58 -22.45
N ASP A 309 -32.78 19.38 -21.92
CA ASP A 309 -33.31 18.99 -20.62
C ASP A 309 -32.16 18.49 -19.73
N TRP A 310 -32.28 18.71 -18.43
CA TRP A 310 -31.29 18.28 -17.45
C TRP A 310 -31.92 18.20 -16.06
N LEU A 311 -31.29 17.40 -15.21
CA LEU A 311 -31.57 17.39 -13.78
C LEU A 311 -30.72 18.47 -13.09
N PRO A 312 -31.31 19.43 -12.37
CA PRO A 312 -30.55 20.47 -11.70
C PRO A 312 -29.64 19.89 -10.62
N GLY A 313 -28.43 20.43 -10.50
CA GLY A 313 -27.49 20.07 -9.45
C GLY A 313 -27.87 20.73 -8.13
N GLY A 314 -28.74 20.09 -7.34
CA GLY A 314 -29.04 20.54 -5.98
C GLY A 314 -29.63 21.95 -5.88
N ASN A 315 -29.22 22.70 -4.85
CA ASN A 315 -29.79 24.02 -4.48
C ASN A 315 -29.03 25.21 -5.13
N CYS A 316 -28.66 25.10 -6.40
CA CYS A 316 -28.08 26.21 -7.12
C CYS A 316 -29.11 27.34 -7.36
N PRO A 317 -28.74 28.62 -7.27
CA PRO A 317 -29.63 29.75 -7.58
C PRO A 317 -29.98 29.85 -9.07
N GLY A 318 -29.28 29.13 -9.95
CA GLY A 318 -29.55 29.04 -11.39
C GLY A 318 -28.57 28.09 -12.09
N THR A 319 -28.83 27.82 -13.37
CA THR A 319 -27.96 27.03 -14.26
C THR A 319 -27.46 27.95 -15.37
N ILE A 320 -26.15 27.97 -15.60
CA ILE A 320 -25.54 28.63 -16.76
C ILE A 320 -25.32 27.57 -17.84
N ILE A 321 -25.75 27.86 -19.07
CA ILE A 321 -25.50 27.02 -20.24
C ILE A 321 -24.58 27.80 -21.17
N GLU A 322 -23.41 27.24 -21.43
CA GLU A 322 -22.49 27.75 -22.44
C GLU A 322 -22.52 26.80 -23.64
N TYR A 323 -22.52 27.35 -24.85
CA TYR A 323 -22.51 26.59 -26.10
C TYR A 323 -21.58 27.27 -27.10
N GLY A 324 -20.83 26.47 -27.84
CA GLY A 324 -19.82 26.94 -28.79
C GLY A 324 -19.26 25.79 -29.61
N ALA A 325 -18.50 26.12 -30.66
CA ALA A 325 -17.66 25.11 -31.31
C ALA A 325 -16.51 24.74 -30.36
N PRO A 326 -16.06 23.47 -30.34
CA PRO A 326 -14.83 23.09 -29.67
C PRO A 326 -13.63 23.87 -30.22
#